data_AF-A0AAU7DY21-F1
#
_entry.id   AF-A0AAU7DY21-F1
#
_cell.length_a   1.000
_cell.length_b   1.000
_cell.length_c   1.000
_cell.angle_alpha   90.00
_cell.angle_beta   90.00
_cell.angle_gamma   90.00
#
_symmetry.space_group_name_H-M   'P 1'
#
loop_
_entity.id
_entity.type
_entity.pdbx_description
1 polymer ?
#
loop_
_entity_poly.entity_id
_entity_poly.type
_entity_poly.pdbx_seq_one_letter_code
_entity_poly.pdbx_strand_id
1 'polypeptide(L)'
;MVTRFQAATTTLLGTLLVLVSGCTTGDSADFASPPYQAEFEEARAKANDFQFAVLEDGHISDAEYLEAQDRYVSCMAERGITVFGGGLTEGFSQPYKANDVAGANAEDDCSNSSYGLFDSLYKDMRKNPEKKDFLEIYVQCLVEQDVAPFGFTSGDYETFIASLPAADQSKDFSEVIELDGGGVSVWFSPDAEHSDSMVIPGGKSLDSPEALECYDNPLGLTF
;
A
#
# COMPACT_ATOMS: atom_id res chain seq x y z
N MET A 1 -54.32 -61.40 22.00
CA MET A 1 -54.70 -59.98 21.96
C MET A 1 -54.45 -59.52 20.53
N VAL A 2 -55.39 -59.61 19.58
CA VAL A 2 -56.67 -58.85 19.39
C VAL A 2 -56.35 -57.34 19.44
N THR A 3 -56.45 -56.53 18.38
CA THR A 3 -57.58 -56.29 17.42
C THR A 3 -57.01 -55.46 16.23
N ARG A 4 -57.08 -55.90 14.97
CA ARG A 4 -58.11 -55.69 13.91
C ARG A 4 -58.10 -54.36 13.11
N PHE A 5 -58.08 -54.53 11.78
CA PHE A 5 -58.92 -53.90 10.73
C PHE A 5 -58.65 -52.40 10.40
N GLN A 6 -58.76 -51.87 9.17
CA GLN A 6 -59.31 -52.31 7.88
C GLN A 6 -58.81 -51.38 6.75
N ALA A 7 -58.88 -51.86 5.50
CA ALA A 7 -58.60 -51.11 4.28
C ALA A 7 -59.65 -50.02 3.97
N ALA A 8 -59.26 -48.98 3.22
CA ALA A 8 -60.18 -48.25 2.34
C ALA A 8 -59.40 -47.53 1.21
N THR A 9 -59.61 -48.04 0.00
CA THR A 9 -59.28 -47.44 -1.29
C THR A 9 -60.14 -46.19 -1.50
N THR A 10 -59.57 -45.05 -1.92
CA THR A 10 -60.34 -44.03 -2.65
C THR A 10 -59.42 -43.22 -3.56
N THR A 11 -59.45 -43.54 -4.85
CA THR A 11 -58.96 -42.68 -5.93
C THR A 11 -60.02 -41.60 -6.18
N LEU A 12 -59.69 -40.31 -6.09
CA LEU A 12 -60.51 -39.25 -6.70
C LEU A 12 -59.66 -38.06 -7.17
N LEU A 13 -59.83 -37.79 -8.46
CA LEU A 13 -59.46 -36.65 -9.30
C LEU A 13 -59.38 -35.25 -8.66
N GLY A 14 -58.48 -34.44 -9.23
CA GLY A 14 -58.56 -32.98 -9.31
C GLY A 14 -57.79 -32.27 -8.19
N THR A 15 -56.78 -31.45 -8.46
CA THR A 15 -56.91 -30.22 -9.25
C THR A 15 -55.51 -29.73 -9.60
N LEU A 16 -55.35 -29.30 -10.85
CA LEU A 16 -54.19 -28.65 -11.43
C LEU A 16 -53.84 -27.36 -10.63
N LEU A 17 -52.72 -27.37 -9.91
CA LEU A 17 -52.15 -26.17 -9.28
C LEU A 17 -50.86 -25.82 -10.04
N VAL A 18 -50.94 -24.71 -10.75
CA VAL A 18 -49.85 -24.04 -11.46
C VAL A 18 -48.78 -23.68 -10.44
N LEU A 19 -47.68 -24.45 -10.39
CA LEU A 19 -46.46 -23.99 -9.74
C LEU A 19 -45.83 -22.96 -10.67
N VAL A 20 -46.04 -21.69 -10.34
CA VAL A 20 -45.27 -20.58 -10.88
C VAL A 20 -43.81 -20.89 -10.56
N SER A 21 -43.04 -21.29 -11.57
CA SER A 21 -41.59 -21.24 -11.53
C SER A 21 -41.19 -19.77 -11.44
N GLY A 22 -41.22 -19.23 -10.21
CA GLY A 22 -40.48 -18.04 -9.87
C GLY A 22 -39.02 -18.37 -10.11
N CYS A 23 -38.49 -17.91 -11.24
CA CYS A 23 -37.05 -17.75 -11.41
C CYS A 23 -36.66 -16.75 -10.33
N THR A 24 -36.23 -17.24 -9.17
CA THR A 24 -35.45 -16.42 -8.26
C THR A 24 -34.17 -16.15 -9.03
N THR A 25 -34.09 -14.97 -9.64
CA THR A 25 -32.82 -14.33 -9.91
C THR A 25 -32.14 -14.30 -8.56
N GLY A 26 -31.27 -15.29 -8.31
CA GLY A 26 -30.34 -15.19 -7.21
C GLY A 26 -29.56 -13.93 -7.52
N ASP A 27 -29.75 -12.90 -6.70
CA ASP A 27 -28.71 -11.91 -6.49
C ASP A 27 -27.45 -12.74 -6.25
N SER A 28 -26.57 -12.75 -7.26
CA SER A 28 -25.19 -13.13 -7.06
C SER A 28 -24.73 -12.20 -5.95
N ALA A 29 -24.62 -12.73 -4.73
CA ALA A 29 -23.92 -12.03 -3.68
C ALA A 29 -22.53 -11.74 -4.26
N ASP A 30 -22.29 -10.47 -4.61
CA ASP A 30 -20.96 -9.97 -4.90
C ASP A 30 -20.18 -10.19 -3.61
N PHE A 31 -19.49 -11.33 -3.54
CA PHE A 31 -18.45 -11.52 -2.56
C PHE A 31 -17.40 -10.48 -2.92
N ALA A 32 -17.33 -9.41 -2.12
CA ALA A 32 -16.30 -8.40 -2.27
C ALA A 32 -14.94 -9.13 -2.33
N SER A 33 -14.16 -8.84 -3.37
CA SER A 33 -12.81 -9.38 -3.51
C SER A 33 -11.99 -9.08 -2.24
N PRO A 34 -11.05 -9.95 -1.85
CA PRO A 34 -10.12 -9.65 -0.77
C PRO A 34 -9.44 -8.28 -0.99
N PRO A 35 -9.09 -7.55 0.09
CA PRO A 35 -8.25 -6.36 -0.01
C PRO A 35 -7.02 -6.64 -0.86
N TYR A 36 -6.62 -5.67 -1.67
CA TYR A 36 -5.43 -5.71 -2.55
C TYR A 36 -5.43 -6.77 -3.67
N GLN A 37 -6.53 -7.50 -3.89
CA GLN A 37 -6.56 -8.58 -4.90
C GLN A 37 -6.11 -8.15 -6.30
N ALA A 38 -6.51 -6.95 -6.74
CA ALA A 38 -6.12 -6.42 -8.05
C ALA A 38 -4.61 -6.14 -8.14
N GLU A 39 -4.02 -5.60 -7.07
CA GLU A 39 -2.60 -5.35 -6.97
C GLU A 39 -1.79 -6.65 -6.98
N PHE A 40 -2.26 -7.69 -6.30
CA PHE A 40 -1.64 -9.02 -6.36
C PHE A 40 -1.71 -9.63 -7.76
N GLU A 41 -2.84 -9.48 -8.47
CA GLU A 41 -2.96 -9.94 -9.85
C GLU A 41 -2.00 -9.21 -10.80
N GLU A 42 -1.89 -7.89 -10.66
CA GLU A 42 -0.94 -7.09 -11.45
C GLU A 42 0.51 -7.49 -11.15
N ALA A 43 0.86 -7.64 -9.87
CA ALA A 43 2.21 -8.00 -9.46
C ALA A 43 2.59 -9.41 -9.96
N ARG A 44 1.71 -10.40 -9.81
CA ARG A 44 1.94 -11.77 -10.31
C ARG A 44 2.19 -11.83 -11.82
N ALA A 45 1.57 -10.95 -12.61
CA ALA A 45 1.76 -10.92 -14.06
C ALA A 45 3.18 -10.50 -14.49
N LYS A 46 3.94 -9.84 -13.62
CA LYS A 46 5.31 -9.34 -13.86
C LYS A 46 6.37 -10.07 -13.04
N ALA A 47 5.95 -10.94 -12.13
CA ALA A 47 6.80 -11.58 -11.14
C ALA A 47 7.78 -12.59 -11.74
N ASN A 48 8.99 -12.65 -11.17
CA ASN A 48 9.86 -13.81 -11.33
C ASN A 48 9.39 -14.98 -10.43
N ASP A 49 10.01 -16.16 -10.55
CA ASP A 49 9.59 -17.37 -9.82
C ASP A 49 9.53 -17.18 -8.29
N PHE A 50 10.52 -16.48 -7.71
CA PHE A 50 10.54 -16.20 -6.27
C PHE A 50 9.42 -15.24 -5.88
N GLN A 51 9.29 -14.13 -6.60
CA GLN A 51 8.25 -13.13 -6.36
C GLN A 51 6.85 -13.72 -6.54
N PHE A 52 6.66 -14.61 -7.52
CA PHE A 52 5.38 -15.26 -7.75
C PHE A 52 4.98 -16.12 -6.54
N ALA A 53 5.93 -16.86 -5.95
CA ALA A 53 5.68 -17.65 -4.76
C ALA A 53 5.23 -16.79 -3.57
N VAL A 54 5.89 -15.64 -3.35
CA VAL A 54 5.51 -14.67 -2.30
C VAL A 54 4.13 -14.06 -2.54
N LEU A 55 3.73 -13.92 -3.80
CA LEU A 55 2.46 -13.27 -4.17
C LEU A 55 1.32 -14.28 -4.37
N GLU A 56 1.56 -15.58 -4.26
CA GLU A 56 0.63 -16.63 -4.71
C GLU A 56 -0.66 -16.63 -3.88
N ASP A 57 -0.55 -16.51 -2.55
CA ASP A 57 -1.67 -16.65 -1.62
C ASP A 57 -2.44 -15.35 -1.36
N GLY A 58 -1.98 -14.23 -1.93
CA GLY A 58 -2.57 -12.92 -1.72
C GLY A 58 -2.24 -12.29 -0.37
N HIS A 59 -1.17 -12.74 0.31
CA HIS A 59 -0.69 -12.16 1.55
C HIS A 59 0.84 -12.21 1.65
N ILE A 60 1.49 -11.04 1.73
CA ILE A 60 2.94 -10.98 1.94
C ILE A 60 3.21 -10.98 3.44
N SER A 61 3.75 -12.07 3.96
CA SER A 61 4.13 -12.16 5.37
C SER A 61 5.44 -11.42 5.66
N ASP A 62 5.64 -11.04 6.93
CA ASP A 62 6.90 -10.46 7.41
C ASP A 62 8.10 -11.35 7.11
N ALA A 63 7.93 -12.68 7.19
CA ALA A 63 9.00 -13.63 6.92
C ALA A 63 9.40 -13.64 5.43
N GLU A 64 8.43 -13.60 4.52
CA GLU A 64 8.69 -13.54 3.07
C GLU A 64 9.34 -12.22 2.67
N TYR A 65 8.87 -11.11 3.25
CA TYR A 65 9.46 -9.81 3.02
C TYR A 65 10.91 -9.73 3.54
N LEU A 66 11.21 -10.31 4.71
CA LEU A 66 12.57 -10.41 5.22
C LEU A 66 13.46 -11.33 4.37
N GLU A 67 12.95 -12.46 3.88
CA GLU A 67 13.71 -13.31 2.95
C GLU A 67 14.04 -12.55 1.66
N ALA A 68 13.10 -11.77 1.12
CA ALA A 68 13.32 -10.96 -0.06
C ALA A 68 14.40 -9.89 0.17
N GLN A 69 14.40 -9.25 1.35
CA GLN A 69 15.45 -8.34 1.75
C GLN A 69 16.81 -9.02 1.88
N ASP A 70 16.88 -10.23 2.44
CA ASP A 70 18.13 -11.01 2.50
C ASP A 70 18.67 -11.36 1.11
N ARG A 71 17.78 -11.63 0.15
CA ARG A 71 18.15 -11.85 -1.27
C ARG A 71 18.73 -10.58 -1.90
N TYR A 72 18.14 -9.43 -1.63
CA TYR A 72 18.70 -8.14 -2.05
C TYR A 72 20.10 -7.92 -1.47
N VAL A 73 20.27 -8.09 -0.15
CA VAL A 73 21.58 -7.93 0.52
C VAL A 73 22.63 -8.84 -0.10
N SER A 74 22.26 -10.09 -0.37
CA SER A 74 23.14 -11.07 -1.01
C SER A 74 23.52 -10.66 -2.44
N CYS A 75 22.55 -10.21 -3.24
CA CYS A 75 22.75 -9.73 -4.60
C CYS A 75 23.68 -8.52 -4.67
N MET A 76 23.54 -7.57 -3.73
CA MET A 76 24.42 -6.41 -3.61
C MET A 76 25.85 -6.82 -3.21
N ALA A 77 25.97 -7.75 -2.26
CA ALA A 77 27.26 -8.27 -1.81
C ALA A 77 28.02 -9.00 -2.95
N GLU A 78 27.33 -9.75 -3.81
CA GLU A 78 27.90 -10.37 -5.01
C GLU A 78 28.46 -9.36 -6.01
N ARG A 79 27.92 -8.14 -6.02
CA ARG A 79 28.40 -7.00 -6.81
C ARG A 79 29.47 -6.19 -6.10
N GLY A 80 29.93 -6.64 -4.93
CA GLY A 80 30.95 -5.98 -4.12
C GLY A 80 30.45 -4.75 -3.36
N ILE A 81 29.14 -4.58 -3.23
CA ILE A 81 28.52 -3.43 -2.57
C ILE A 81 27.98 -3.88 -1.22
N THR A 82 28.36 -3.15 -0.16
CA THR A 82 27.83 -3.38 1.18
C THR A 82 26.65 -2.46 1.43
N VAL A 83 25.55 -3.04 1.89
CA VAL A 83 24.33 -2.33 2.29
C VAL A 83 24.16 -2.43 3.81
N PHE A 84 23.53 -1.43 4.41
CA PHE A 84 23.26 -1.36 5.85
C PHE A 84 21.79 -1.02 6.09
N GLY A 85 21.23 -1.48 7.21
CA GLY A 85 19.81 -1.28 7.53
C GLY A 85 18.93 -2.37 6.93
N GLY A 86 17.72 -1.99 6.53
CA GLY A 86 16.66 -2.93 6.16
C GLY A 86 15.86 -3.42 7.37
N GLY A 87 14.94 -4.35 7.14
CA GLY A 87 13.98 -4.82 8.11
C GLY A 87 12.57 -4.36 7.78
N LEU A 88 11.65 -4.50 8.73
CA LEU A 88 10.22 -4.32 8.45
C LEU A 88 9.81 -2.85 8.33
N THR A 89 10.60 -1.94 8.92
CA THR A 89 10.29 -0.51 9.05
C THR A 89 11.39 0.40 8.50
N GLU A 90 12.58 -0.13 8.24
CA GLU A 90 13.73 0.65 7.80
C GLU A 90 14.05 0.34 6.34
N GLY A 91 14.45 1.36 5.59
CA GLY A 91 15.03 1.19 4.26
C GLY A 91 16.49 0.74 4.34
N PHE A 92 17.02 0.27 3.21
CA PHE A 92 18.45 0.08 3.07
C PHE A 92 19.16 1.41 2.85
N SER A 93 20.37 1.50 3.39
CA SER A 93 21.30 2.60 3.17
C SER A 93 22.58 2.05 2.55
N GLN A 94 23.15 2.82 1.63
CA GLN A 94 24.40 2.48 0.96
C GLN A 94 25.34 3.68 0.96
N PRO A 95 26.66 3.46 1.12
CA PRO A 95 27.63 4.53 0.97
C PRO A 95 27.82 4.87 -0.52
N TYR A 96 26.93 5.69 -1.10
CA TYR A 96 27.09 6.16 -2.48
C TYR A 96 28.06 7.34 -2.60
N LYS A 97 28.74 7.39 -3.76
CA LYS A 97 29.16 8.64 -4.39
C LYS A 97 28.11 9.01 -5.43
N ALA A 98 27.82 10.30 -5.58
CA ALA A 98 26.77 10.83 -6.47
C ALA A 98 26.83 10.37 -7.95
N ASN A 99 27.95 9.79 -8.39
CA ASN A 99 28.23 9.40 -9.77
C ASN A 99 28.49 7.90 -9.98
N ASP A 100 28.12 7.04 -9.02
CA ASP A 100 28.31 5.60 -9.15
C ASP A 100 27.16 4.92 -9.91
N VAL A 101 27.24 4.97 -11.24
CA VAL A 101 26.28 4.32 -12.15
C VAL A 101 26.25 2.81 -11.96
N ALA A 102 27.40 2.19 -11.65
CA ALA A 102 27.47 0.74 -11.46
C ALA A 102 26.69 0.31 -10.22
N GLY A 103 26.81 1.08 -9.14
CA GLY A 103 25.96 0.90 -7.99
C GLY A 103 24.48 1.13 -8.32
N ALA A 104 24.11 2.23 -8.96
CA ALA A 104 22.70 2.51 -9.25
C ALA A 104 22.04 1.38 -10.07
N ASN A 105 22.77 0.79 -11.03
CA ASN A 105 22.30 -0.38 -11.76
C ASN A 105 22.23 -1.64 -10.88
N ALA A 106 23.19 -1.82 -9.96
CA ALA A 106 23.13 -2.90 -8.99
C ALA A 106 21.88 -2.81 -8.11
N GLU A 107 21.55 -1.61 -7.65
CA GLU A 107 20.36 -1.34 -6.84
C GLU A 107 19.07 -1.72 -7.58
N ASP A 108 18.93 -1.23 -8.81
CA ASP A 108 17.76 -1.51 -9.64
C ASP A 108 17.65 -3.02 -9.93
N ASP A 109 18.72 -3.67 -10.39
CA ASP A 109 18.73 -5.10 -10.67
C ASP A 109 18.41 -5.94 -9.42
N CYS A 110 19.04 -5.62 -8.29
CA CYS A 110 18.91 -6.38 -7.06
C CYS A 110 17.54 -6.18 -6.41
N SER A 111 17.00 -4.97 -6.41
CA SER A 111 15.65 -4.72 -5.91
C SER A 111 14.60 -5.36 -6.83
N ASN A 112 14.71 -5.20 -8.15
CA ASN A 112 13.76 -5.77 -9.13
C ASN A 112 13.72 -7.30 -9.10
N SER A 113 14.84 -7.96 -8.80
CA SER A 113 14.90 -9.42 -8.69
C SER A 113 14.47 -9.97 -7.33
N SER A 114 14.30 -9.10 -6.32
CA SER A 114 13.97 -9.49 -4.94
C SER A 114 12.62 -8.91 -4.50
N TYR A 115 12.61 -7.85 -3.69
CA TYR A 115 11.43 -7.28 -3.04
C TYR A 115 10.78 -6.13 -3.83
N GLY A 116 11.49 -5.51 -4.78
CA GLY A 116 11.08 -4.23 -5.40
C GLY A 116 9.71 -4.26 -6.06
N LEU A 117 9.30 -5.40 -6.63
CA LEU A 117 7.98 -5.56 -7.25
C LEU A 117 6.82 -5.45 -6.24
N PHE A 118 7.04 -5.84 -4.99
CA PHE A 118 6.00 -5.96 -3.98
C PHE A 118 6.25 -5.13 -2.71
N ASP A 119 7.32 -4.33 -2.68
CA ASP A 119 7.72 -3.48 -1.56
C ASP A 119 6.58 -2.57 -1.08
N SER A 120 6.06 -1.75 -1.99
CA SER A 120 4.97 -0.82 -1.71
C SER A 120 3.71 -1.56 -1.29
N LEU A 121 3.41 -2.69 -1.96
CA LEU A 121 2.23 -3.50 -1.63
C LEU A 121 2.31 -4.04 -0.20
N TYR A 122 3.46 -4.59 0.19
CA TYR A 122 3.69 -5.06 1.56
C TYR A 122 3.55 -3.91 2.57
N LYS A 123 4.18 -2.75 2.32
CA LYS A 123 4.11 -1.57 3.20
C LYS A 123 2.68 -1.06 3.33
N ASP A 124 1.92 -1.03 2.24
CA ASP A 124 0.52 -0.63 2.22
C ASP A 124 -0.37 -1.60 3.00
N MET A 125 -0.19 -2.90 2.81
CA MET A 125 -0.92 -3.92 3.57
C MET A 125 -0.61 -3.87 5.07
N ARG A 126 0.65 -3.59 5.43
CA ARG A 126 1.07 -3.46 6.82
C ARG A 126 0.33 -2.29 7.49
N LYS A 127 0.37 -1.09 6.92
CA LYS A 127 -0.28 0.12 7.50
C LYS A 127 -1.80 0.18 7.31
N ASN A 128 -2.35 -0.50 6.30
CA ASN A 128 -3.77 -0.45 5.93
C ASN A 128 -4.29 -1.82 5.44
N PRO A 129 -4.36 -2.85 6.30
CA PRO A 129 -4.67 -4.23 5.89
C PRO A 129 -6.07 -4.40 5.28
N GLU A 130 -7.01 -3.51 5.63
CA GLU A 130 -8.38 -3.53 5.10
C GLU A 130 -8.55 -2.70 3.82
N LYS A 131 -7.46 -2.08 3.30
CA LYS A 131 -7.47 -1.19 2.12
C LYS A 131 -8.55 -0.11 2.22
N LYS A 132 -8.64 0.54 3.39
CA LYS A 132 -9.48 1.74 3.57
C LYS A 132 -8.98 2.88 2.69
N ASP A 133 -9.81 3.88 2.46
CA ASP A 133 -9.35 5.11 1.82
C ASP A 133 -8.22 5.72 2.67
N PHE A 134 -7.02 5.79 2.11
CA PHE A 134 -5.83 6.20 2.85
C PHE A 134 -5.95 7.66 3.34
N LEU A 135 -6.53 8.53 2.51
CA LEU A 135 -6.67 9.94 2.86
C LEU A 135 -7.67 10.11 4.01
N GLU A 136 -8.77 9.35 4.00
CA GLU A 136 -9.74 9.37 5.10
C GLU A 136 -9.10 8.93 6.42
N ILE A 137 -8.40 7.80 6.45
CA ILE A 137 -7.77 7.30 7.69
C ILE A 137 -6.62 8.21 8.14
N TYR A 138 -5.87 8.79 7.20
CA TYR A 138 -4.80 9.74 7.50
C TYR A 138 -5.35 11.01 8.14
N VAL A 139 -6.35 11.64 7.53
CA VAL A 139 -6.98 12.85 8.09
C VAL A 139 -7.65 12.57 9.42
N GLN A 140 -8.30 11.42 9.57
CA GLN A 140 -8.85 11.01 10.86
C GLN A 140 -7.75 10.98 11.93
N CYS A 141 -6.60 10.35 11.64
CA CYS A 141 -5.47 10.35 12.56
C CYS A 141 -4.98 11.77 12.88
N LEU A 142 -4.86 12.65 11.88
CA LEU A 142 -4.44 14.04 12.09
C LEU A 142 -5.36 14.79 13.07
N VAL A 143 -6.66 14.55 13.00
CA VAL A 143 -7.63 15.12 13.95
C VAL A 143 -7.47 14.49 15.34
N GLU A 144 -7.30 13.17 15.41
CA GLU A 144 -7.12 12.45 16.68
C GLU A 144 -5.82 12.83 17.42
N GLN A 145 -4.77 13.21 16.69
CA GLN A 145 -3.47 13.64 17.23
C GLN A 145 -3.37 15.18 17.44
N ASP A 146 -4.50 15.90 17.35
CA ASP A 146 -4.56 17.36 17.44
C ASP A 146 -3.62 18.08 16.42
N VAL A 147 -3.31 17.44 15.29
CA VAL A 147 -2.58 18.07 14.17
C VAL A 147 -3.54 18.90 13.33
N ALA A 148 -4.73 18.37 13.05
CA ALA A 148 -5.80 19.07 12.36
C ALA A 148 -6.91 19.46 13.36
N PRO A 149 -7.62 20.58 13.13
CA PRO A 149 -8.73 20.97 14.00
C PRO A 149 -9.89 19.98 13.93
N PHE A 150 -10.70 19.92 15.00
CA PHE A 150 -11.91 19.10 15.02
C PHE A 150 -12.83 19.41 13.84
N GLY A 151 -13.25 18.35 13.13
CA GLY A 151 -14.12 18.46 11.96
C GLY A 151 -13.40 18.70 10.64
N PHE A 152 -12.06 18.75 10.63
CA PHE A 152 -11.28 18.75 9.40
C PHE A 152 -11.48 17.45 8.61
N THR A 153 -11.68 17.56 7.30
CA THR A 153 -12.05 16.45 6.41
C THR A 153 -11.00 16.19 5.33
N SER A 154 -11.10 15.04 4.65
CA SER A 154 -10.30 14.73 3.46
C SER A 154 -10.42 15.82 2.37
N GLY A 155 -11.62 16.36 2.14
CA GLY A 155 -11.81 17.46 1.19
C GLY A 155 -11.15 18.78 1.62
N ASP A 156 -11.08 19.06 2.92
CA ASP A 156 -10.33 20.21 3.45
C ASP A 156 -8.83 20.01 3.25
N TYR A 157 -8.34 18.79 3.46
CA TYR A 157 -6.94 18.42 3.19
C TYR A 157 -6.60 18.59 1.71
N GLU A 158 -7.41 18.08 0.79
CA GLU A 158 -7.20 18.27 -0.65
C GLU A 158 -7.19 19.75 -1.03
N THR A 159 -8.13 20.54 -0.49
CA THR A 159 -8.19 21.99 -0.71
C THR A 159 -6.94 22.68 -0.17
N PHE A 160 -6.47 22.27 1.00
CA PHE A 160 -5.24 22.78 1.61
C PHE A 160 -4.03 22.47 0.74
N ILE A 161 -3.81 21.21 0.36
CA ILE A 161 -2.70 20.81 -0.51
C ILE A 161 -2.76 21.53 -1.87
N ALA A 162 -3.94 21.68 -2.46
CA ALA A 162 -4.12 22.43 -3.71
C ALA A 162 -3.87 23.93 -3.56
N SER A 163 -3.97 24.48 -2.35
CA SER A 163 -3.67 25.88 -2.05
C SER A 163 -2.19 26.16 -1.82
N LEU A 164 -1.40 25.11 -1.53
CA LEU A 164 0.03 25.26 -1.36
C LEU A 164 0.65 25.74 -2.68
N PRO A 165 1.62 26.68 -2.63
CA PRO A 165 2.35 27.03 -3.83
C PRO A 165 2.95 25.75 -4.39
N ALA A 166 2.76 25.51 -5.69
CA ALA A 166 3.48 24.43 -6.36
C ALA A 166 4.97 24.62 -6.02
N ALA A 167 5.59 23.57 -5.49
CA ALA A 167 7.01 23.59 -5.19
C ALA A 167 7.73 24.15 -6.42
N ASP A 168 8.41 25.28 -6.27
CA ASP A 168 9.16 25.90 -7.36
C ASP A 168 10.38 25.01 -7.62
N GLN A 169 10.18 23.97 -8.43
CA GLN A 169 11.24 23.04 -8.82
C GLN A 169 12.39 23.74 -9.56
N SER A 170 12.24 25.03 -9.91
CA SER A 170 13.28 25.83 -10.58
C SER A 170 14.17 26.62 -9.62
N LYS A 171 13.80 26.79 -8.35
CA LYS A 171 14.54 27.65 -7.39
C LYS A 171 15.36 26.92 -6.35
N ASP A 172 15.23 25.60 -6.25
CA ASP A 172 16.08 24.76 -5.38
C ASP A 172 17.12 23.94 -6.17
N PHE A 173 17.26 24.22 -7.47
CA PHE A 173 18.14 23.49 -8.38
C PHE A 173 19.30 24.32 -8.93
N SER A 174 19.56 25.52 -8.40
CA SER A 174 20.61 26.39 -8.92
C SER A 174 21.97 26.17 -8.24
N GLU A 175 22.43 24.94 -8.21
CA GLU A 175 23.85 24.65 -8.49
C GLU A 175 23.92 23.40 -9.37
N VAL A 176 23.49 23.57 -10.63
CA VAL A 176 23.77 22.62 -11.71
C VAL A 176 25.26 22.70 -12.00
N ILE A 177 26.04 21.72 -11.57
CA ILE A 177 27.34 21.46 -12.19
C ILE A 177 27.04 20.70 -13.48
N GLU A 178 27.17 21.37 -14.62
CA GLU A 178 27.21 20.70 -15.91
C GLU A 178 28.40 19.73 -15.92
N LEU A 179 28.12 18.43 -15.84
CA LEU A 179 29.09 17.38 -16.17
C LEU A 179 28.87 16.98 -17.63
N ASP A 180 29.93 17.10 -18.44
CA ASP A 180 29.99 16.54 -19.79
C ASP A 180 29.60 15.05 -19.74
N GLY A 181 28.35 14.73 -20.09
CA GLY A 181 27.85 13.35 -20.03
C GLY A 181 26.37 13.13 -19.72
N GLY A 182 25.60 14.18 -19.38
CA GLY A 182 24.12 14.13 -19.46
C GLY A 182 23.39 13.42 -18.31
N GLY A 183 23.92 13.46 -17.08
CA GLY A 183 23.19 13.05 -15.87
C GLY A 183 23.05 14.21 -14.89
N VAL A 184 21.83 14.48 -14.42
CA VAL A 184 21.53 15.50 -13.40
C VAL A 184 21.25 14.79 -12.07
N SER A 185 21.91 15.19 -10.98
CA SER A 185 21.57 14.77 -9.62
C SER A 185 21.22 15.98 -8.75
N VAL A 186 20.11 15.90 -8.03
CA VAL A 186 19.60 16.93 -7.11
C VAL A 186 20.09 16.63 -5.70
N TRP A 187 20.55 17.65 -4.98
CA TRP A 187 20.81 17.56 -3.54
C TRP A 187 20.02 18.65 -2.82
N PHE A 188 19.25 18.27 -1.80
CA PHE A 188 18.50 19.20 -0.96
C PHE A 188 19.46 20.04 -0.11
N SER A 189 19.37 21.36 -0.22
CA SER A 189 20.09 22.28 0.65
C SER A 189 19.33 22.45 1.98
N PRO A 190 19.97 22.25 3.15
CA PRO A 190 19.30 22.36 4.45
C PRO A 190 18.95 23.80 4.85
N ASP A 191 19.35 24.80 4.06
CA ASP A 191 19.19 26.23 4.38
C ASP A 191 17.94 26.87 3.74
N ALA A 192 17.04 26.09 3.16
CA ALA A 192 15.78 26.61 2.63
C ALA A 192 14.79 26.93 3.77
N GLU A 193 14.75 28.20 4.20
CA GLU A 193 13.73 28.78 5.07
C GLU A 193 12.32 28.74 4.40
N HIS A 194 11.72 27.55 4.25
CA HIS A 194 10.35 27.36 3.74
C HIS A 194 9.48 26.44 4.64
N SER A 195 9.89 26.24 5.89
CA SER A 195 9.16 25.41 6.86
C SER A 195 7.81 25.98 7.31
N ASP A 196 7.44 27.19 6.89
CA ASP A 196 6.14 27.81 7.22
C ASP A 196 5.01 27.39 6.25
N SER A 197 5.31 26.59 5.22
CA SER A 197 4.38 26.33 4.10
C SER A 197 3.51 25.07 4.24
N MET A 198 3.68 24.23 5.28
CA MET A 198 2.90 23.00 5.46
C MET A 198 2.12 22.96 6.78
N VAL A 199 1.67 24.12 7.27
CA VAL A 199 0.81 24.22 8.44
C VAL A 199 -0.67 24.14 8.04
N ILE A 200 -1.39 23.15 8.57
CA ILE A 200 -2.84 23.02 8.36
C ILE A 200 -3.54 24.27 8.93
N PRO A 201 -4.50 24.89 8.21
CA PRO A 201 -5.27 26.02 8.74
C PRO A 201 -5.96 25.68 10.07
N GLY A 202 -5.56 26.37 11.14
CA GLY A 202 -6.06 26.12 12.50
C GLY A 202 -5.48 24.87 13.18
N GLY A 203 -4.42 24.28 12.61
CA GLY A 203 -3.74 23.10 13.11
C GLY A 203 -2.22 23.30 13.26
N LYS A 204 -1.48 22.18 13.22
CA LYS A 204 -0.02 22.10 13.31
C LYS A 204 0.60 21.88 11.91
N SER A 205 1.93 21.87 11.86
CA SER A 205 2.69 21.49 10.65
C SER A 205 2.51 20.02 10.31
N LEU A 206 2.43 19.69 9.02
CA LEU A 206 2.52 18.32 8.51
C LEU A 206 3.92 17.71 8.69
N ASP A 207 4.92 18.52 9.03
CA ASP A 207 6.27 18.05 9.41
C ASP A 207 6.37 17.75 10.92
N SER A 208 5.29 17.92 11.68
CA SER A 208 5.29 17.60 13.11
C SER A 208 5.45 16.08 13.32
N PRO A 209 6.10 15.63 14.41
CA PRO A 209 6.23 14.21 14.71
C PRO A 209 4.90 13.45 14.70
N GLU A 210 3.83 14.10 15.19
CA GLU A 210 2.50 13.52 15.22
C GLU A 210 1.90 13.35 13.82
N ALA A 211 2.16 14.29 12.90
CA ALA A 211 1.72 14.19 11.51
C ALA A 211 2.46 13.08 10.76
N LEU A 212 3.77 12.94 10.99
CA LEU A 212 4.59 11.87 10.44
C LEU A 212 4.14 10.50 10.96
N GLU A 213 3.83 10.39 12.25
CA GLU A 213 3.24 9.17 12.83
C GLU A 213 1.91 8.80 12.15
N CYS A 214 1.05 9.79 11.87
CA CYS A 214 -0.18 9.56 11.12
C CYS A 214 0.06 9.12 9.68
N TYR A 215 1.12 9.61 9.02
CA TYR A 215 1.44 9.18 7.66
C TYR A 215 1.93 7.73 7.62
N ASP A 216 2.81 7.37 8.57
CA ASP A 216 3.42 6.04 8.63
C ASP A 216 2.45 4.98 9.17
N ASN A 217 1.61 5.36 10.14
CA ASN A 217 0.70 4.45 10.85
C ASN A 217 -0.64 5.12 11.20
N PRO A 218 -1.46 5.48 10.19
CA PRO A 218 -2.72 6.20 10.40
C PRO A 218 -3.75 5.44 11.24
N LEU A 219 -3.59 4.11 11.36
CA LEU A 219 -4.48 3.23 12.10
C LEU A 219 -3.95 2.87 13.50
N GLY A 220 -2.77 3.36 13.90
CA GLY A 220 -2.17 3.05 15.20
C GLY A 220 -1.91 1.56 15.41
N LEU A 221 -1.60 0.83 14.33
CA LEU A 221 -1.36 -0.60 14.36
C LEU A 221 -0.02 -0.91 15.05
N THR A 222 0.00 -1.98 15.83
CA THR A 222 1.22 -2.48 16.47
C THR A 222 1.86 -3.54 15.58
N PHE A 223 3.15 -3.40 15.29
CA PHE A 223 3.92 -4.36 14.51
C PHE A 223 5.19 -4.83 15.22
#